data_AF-A0A0G1BDY4-F1
#
_entry.id   AF-A0A0G1BDY4-F1
#
_cell.length_a   1.000
_cell.length_b   1.000
_cell.length_c   1.000
_cell.angle_alpha   90.00
_cell.angle_beta   90.00
_cell.angle_gamma   90.00
#
_symmetry.space_group_name_H-M   'P 1'
#
loop_
_entity.id
_entity.type
_entity.pdbx_description
1 polymer ?
#
loop_
_entity_poly.entity_id
_entity_poly.type
_entity_poly.pdbx_seq_one_letter_code
_entity_poly.pdbx_strand_id
1 'polypeptide(L)'
;MATLDSTEVTVRSVDERDEMRIYTVKYVLSEFATRIGVYPPEWLVDLPEEEDVDLKYMGRVCTCLVNEIVKNAKEVSYIVVDFHSVTILRHMNYDWTEIEPKIFEAIEKALKVETRFLGKQLT
;
A
#
# COMPACT_ATOMS: atom_id res chain seq x y z
N MET A 1 3.96 -20.91 18.68
CA MET A 1 4.01 -20.49 17.26
C MET A 1 2.78 -19.68 17.00
N ALA A 2 2.90 -18.36 16.82
CA ALA A 2 1.77 -17.53 16.41
C ALA A 2 1.58 -17.72 14.91
N THR A 3 0.55 -18.47 14.54
CA THR A 3 0.01 -18.49 13.17
C THR A 3 -0.37 -17.04 12.87
N LEU A 4 0.29 -16.40 11.91
CA LEU A 4 -0.23 -15.14 11.37
C LEU A 4 -1.63 -15.48 10.85
N ASP A 5 -2.65 -14.88 11.47
CA ASP A 5 -4.01 -14.89 10.94
C ASP A 5 -3.92 -14.45 9.48
N SER A 6 -4.50 -15.25 8.58
CA SER A 6 -4.46 -14.98 7.14
C SER A 6 -4.90 -13.54 6.91
N THR A 7 -4.03 -12.74 6.28
CA THR A 7 -4.37 -11.37 5.89
C THR A 7 -5.53 -11.44 4.91
N GLU A 8 -6.74 -11.30 5.41
CA GLU A 8 -7.94 -11.32 4.59
C GLU A 8 -8.01 -9.99 3.83
N VAL A 9 -7.72 -10.06 2.53
CA VAL A 9 -7.79 -8.93 1.61
C VAL A 9 -8.98 -9.14 0.69
N THR A 10 -9.92 -8.21 0.71
CA THR A 10 -11.05 -8.21 -0.22
C THR A 10 -10.76 -7.22 -1.35
N VAL A 11 -10.96 -7.65 -2.60
CA VAL A 11 -10.73 -6.82 -3.78
C VAL A 11 -12.04 -6.44 -4.45
N ARG A 12 -12.19 -5.17 -4.81
CA ARG A 12 -13.34 -4.63 -5.55
C ARG A 12 -12.87 -3.90 -6.81
N SER A 13 -13.41 -4.24 -7.98
CA SER A 13 -13.36 -3.39 -9.18
C SER A 13 -14.32 -2.22 -9.04
N VAL A 14 -13.98 -1.10 -9.66
CA VAL A 14 -14.93 -0.01 -9.89
C VAL A 14 -15.43 -0.17 -11.32
N ASP A 15 -16.71 -0.50 -11.50
CA ASP A 15 -17.27 -0.95 -12.79
C ASP A 15 -17.07 0.03 -13.95
N GLU A 16 -16.97 1.32 -13.66
CA GLU A 16 -16.73 2.37 -14.67
C GLU A 16 -15.24 2.60 -14.98
N ARG A 17 -14.32 1.93 -14.27
CA ARG A 17 -12.87 2.09 -14.36
C ARG A 17 -12.14 0.76 -14.17
N ASP A 18 -11.96 0.01 -15.25
CA ASP A 18 -11.18 -1.24 -15.23
C ASP A 18 -9.74 -1.01 -14.76
N GLU A 19 -9.20 0.20 -14.92
CA GLU A 19 -7.89 0.58 -14.44
C GLU A 19 -7.80 0.78 -12.90
N MET A 20 -8.92 0.66 -12.17
CA MET A 20 -8.99 0.92 -10.72
C MET A 20 -9.39 -0.33 -9.91
N ARG A 21 -8.63 -0.61 -8.84
CA ARG A 21 -8.95 -1.63 -7.83
C ARG A 21 -8.89 -1.03 -6.43
N ILE A 22 -9.78 -1.49 -5.56
CA ILE A 22 -9.80 -1.14 -4.14
C ILE A 22 -9.55 -2.43 -3.36
N TYR A 23 -8.47 -2.43 -2.58
CA TYR A 23 -8.10 -3.52 -1.69
C TYR A 23 -8.45 -3.14 -0.26
N THR A 24 -9.34 -3.89 0.36
CA THR A 24 -9.76 -3.67 1.75
C THR A 24 -9.16 -4.75 2.63
N VAL A 25 -8.60 -4.35 3.77
CA VAL A 25 -7.99 -5.23 4.77
C VAL A 25 -8.66 -5.04 6.13
N LYS A 26 -8.59 -6.05 7.00
CA LYS A 26 -9.10 -5.95 8.38
C LYS A 26 -8.28 -5.03 9.28
N TYR A 27 -6.99 -4.89 9.01
CA TYR A 27 -6.05 -4.12 9.83
C TYR A 27 -5.97 -2.66 9.40
N VAL A 28 -5.53 -1.76 10.29
CA VAL A 28 -5.37 -0.34 9.95
C VAL A 28 -4.08 -0.16 9.16
N LEU A 29 -4.18 0.43 7.96
CA LEU A 29 -3.04 0.75 7.09
C LEU A 29 -2.48 2.16 7.35
N SER A 30 -3.35 3.14 7.60
CA SER A 30 -3.00 4.55 7.79
C SER A 30 -4.15 5.33 8.46
N GLU A 31 -3.95 6.61 8.76
CA GLU A 31 -5.06 7.55 8.98
C GLU A 31 -5.52 8.18 7.66
N PHE A 32 -4.59 8.63 6.80
CA PHE A 32 -4.88 8.99 5.40
C PHE A 32 -3.58 9.24 4.62
N ALA A 33 -3.53 8.82 3.36
CA ALA A 33 -2.39 9.05 2.47
C ALA A 33 -2.81 9.05 1.00
N THR A 34 -2.29 9.98 0.20
CA THR A 34 -2.52 10.03 -1.25
C THR A 34 -1.22 10.27 -1.99
N ARG A 35 -0.94 9.47 -3.02
CA ARG A 35 0.19 9.62 -3.92
C ARG A 35 -0.27 9.54 -5.37
N ILE A 36 -0.10 10.65 -6.08
CA ILE A 36 -0.40 10.75 -7.50
C ILE A 36 0.86 10.41 -8.28
N GLY A 37 0.86 9.30 -9.01
CA GLY A 37 1.87 9.00 -10.03
C GLY A 37 1.50 9.68 -11.34
N VAL A 38 1.44 11.01 -11.36
CA VAL A 38 1.33 11.73 -12.65
C VAL A 38 2.68 11.62 -13.33
N TYR A 39 2.70 11.13 -14.56
CA TYR A 39 3.85 11.27 -15.44
C TYR A 39 4.25 12.76 -15.54
N PRO A 40 5.56 13.10 -15.54
CA PRO A 40 6.70 12.21 -15.66
C PRO A 40 7.23 11.70 -14.31
N PRO A 41 7.96 10.57 -14.30
CA PRO A 41 8.44 9.85 -13.11
C PRO A 41 9.62 10.57 -12.43
N GLU A 42 9.46 11.85 -12.10
CA GLU A 42 10.53 12.67 -11.53
C GLU A 42 10.54 12.66 -9.99
N TRP A 43 9.52 12.10 -9.36
CA TRP A 43 9.53 11.83 -7.92
C TRP A 43 9.97 10.41 -7.60
N LEU A 44 11.29 10.23 -7.62
CA LEU A 44 12.03 9.25 -6.82
C LEU A 44 12.13 9.75 -5.37
N VAL A 45 11.01 10.06 -4.73
CA VAL A 45 11.01 10.33 -3.30
C VAL A 45 10.50 9.06 -2.66
N ASP A 46 11.43 8.21 -2.20
CA ASP A 46 11.13 7.27 -1.12
C ASP A 46 10.42 8.09 -0.05
N LEU A 47 9.17 7.76 0.29
CA LEU A 47 8.55 8.42 1.44
C LEU A 47 9.47 8.14 2.63
N PRO A 48 9.94 9.17 3.34
CA PRO A 48 10.87 8.97 4.45
C PRO A 48 10.27 7.93 5.40
N GLU A 49 11.07 6.94 5.79
CA GLU A 49 10.62 5.85 6.67
C GLU A 49 10.23 6.37 8.08
N GLU A 50 10.60 7.60 8.40
CA GLU A 50 10.31 8.33 9.64
C GLU A 50 9.33 9.49 9.36
N GLU A 51 8.53 9.86 10.37
CA GLU A 51 7.50 10.94 10.39
C GLU A 51 8.05 12.35 10.13
N ASP A 52 9.18 12.46 9.46
CA ASP A 52 9.93 13.69 9.35
C ASP A 52 9.53 14.47 8.11
N VAL A 53 9.26 15.75 8.37
CA VAL A 53 8.97 16.86 7.44
C VAL A 53 7.54 16.88 6.90
N ASP A 54 6.63 17.49 7.68
CA ASP A 54 5.30 17.99 7.28
C ASP A 54 4.25 16.97 6.77
N LEU A 55 4.56 15.67 6.74
CA LEU A 55 3.61 14.58 6.50
C LEU A 55 2.83 14.22 7.77
N LYS A 56 2.01 15.14 8.28
CA LYS A 56 1.25 15.02 9.54
C LYS A 56 0.29 13.80 9.67
N TYR A 57 0.15 12.94 8.65
CA TYR A 57 -0.93 11.94 8.58
C TYR A 57 -0.53 10.53 8.09
N MET A 58 0.77 10.23 7.92
CA MET A 58 1.23 8.95 7.35
C MET A 58 1.86 8.03 8.41
N GLY A 59 1.16 6.95 8.77
CA GLY A 59 1.70 5.92 9.68
C GLY A 59 2.71 4.99 8.99
N ARG A 60 3.56 4.31 9.78
CA ARG A 60 4.64 3.44 9.26
C ARG A 60 4.17 2.30 8.32
N VAL A 61 3.00 1.71 8.61
CA VAL A 61 2.39 0.69 7.73
C VAL A 61 2.09 1.29 6.36
N CYS A 62 1.54 2.50 6.31
CA CYS A 62 1.29 3.24 5.08
C CYS A 62 2.57 3.52 4.30
N THR A 63 3.59 4.05 4.97
CA THR A 63 4.88 4.35 4.35
C THR A 63 5.51 3.10 3.74
N CYS A 64 5.51 1.99 4.47
CA CYS A 64 6.02 0.71 3.96
C CYS A 64 5.21 0.22 2.76
N LEU A 65 3.87 0.27 2.84
CA LEU A 65 2.97 -0.12 1.76
C LEU A 65 3.25 0.67 0.49
N VAL A 66 3.24 2.01 0.57
CA VAL A 66 3.46 2.88 -0.58
C VAL A 66 4.84 2.63 -1.18
N ASN A 67 5.89 2.56 -0.36
CA ASN A 67 7.25 2.32 -0.83
C ASN A 67 7.39 0.94 -1.51
N GLU A 68 6.79 -0.12 -0.96
CA GLU A 68 6.80 -1.44 -1.61
C GLU A 68 6.06 -1.44 -2.94
N ILE A 69 4.92 -0.74 -3.05
CA ILE A 69 4.19 -0.60 -4.32
C ILE A 69 5.03 0.18 -5.34
N VAL A 70 5.62 1.31 -4.96
CA VAL A 70 6.44 2.12 -5.88
C VAL A 70 7.66 1.35 -6.38
N LYS A 71 8.31 0.57 -5.50
CA LYS A 71 9.50 -0.20 -5.86
C LYS A 71 9.19 -1.36 -6.80
N ASN A 72 8.09 -2.07 -6.56
CA ASN A 72 7.82 -3.34 -7.22
C ASN A 72 6.73 -3.27 -8.31
N ALA A 73 5.83 -2.29 -8.28
CA ALA A 73 4.70 -2.13 -9.19
C ALA A 73 4.75 -0.77 -9.91
N LYS A 74 5.75 -0.61 -10.78
CA LYS A 74 5.97 0.63 -11.58
C LYS A 74 4.81 0.95 -12.53
N GLU A 75 3.95 -0.03 -12.79
CA GLU A 75 2.75 0.05 -13.60
C GLU A 75 1.60 0.81 -12.91
N VAL A 76 1.75 1.11 -11.60
CA VAL A 76 0.78 1.86 -10.80
C VAL A 76 0.97 3.36 -10.98
N SER A 77 -0.08 4.03 -11.45
CA SER A 77 -0.12 5.48 -11.69
C SER A 77 -0.72 6.26 -10.53
N TYR A 78 -1.40 5.62 -9.57
CA TYR A 78 -2.01 6.32 -8.44
C TYR A 78 -2.23 5.37 -7.27
N ILE A 79 -1.98 5.89 -6.06
CA ILE A 79 -2.17 5.16 -4.81
C ILE A 79 -2.90 6.09 -3.84
N VAL A 80 -4.01 5.64 -3.28
CA VAL A 80 -4.62 6.27 -2.10
C VAL A 80 -4.71 5.21 -1.02
N VAL A 81 -4.18 5.50 0.16
CA VAL A 81 -4.33 4.67 1.33
C VAL A 81 -5.24 5.41 2.31
N ASP A 82 -6.29 4.73 2.74
CA ASP A 82 -7.22 5.14 3.78
C ASP A 82 -7.17 4.08 4.90
N PHE A 83 -7.90 4.29 6.00
CA PHE A 83 -7.86 3.43 7.21
C PHE A 83 -7.69 1.95 6.93
N HIS A 84 -8.65 1.35 6.23
CA HIS A 84 -8.67 -0.08 5.96
C HIS A 84 -8.54 -0.40 4.47
N SER A 85 -8.19 0.57 3.64
CA SER A 85 -8.22 0.37 2.20
C SER A 85 -7.07 1.03 1.46
N VAL A 86 -6.63 0.39 0.38
CA VAL A 86 -5.75 1.00 -0.60
C VAL A 86 -6.41 0.95 -1.97
N THR A 87 -6.56 2.12 -2.58
CA THR A 87 -7.05 2.30 -3.94
C THR A 87 -5.85 2.44 -4.86
N ILE A 88 -5.82 1.61 -5.90
CA ILE A 88 -4.77 1.58 -6.91
C ILE A 88 -5.38 1.92 -8.27
N LEU A 89 -4.74 2.86 -8.96
CA LEU A 89 -4.94 3.07 -10.40
C LEU A 89 -3.71 2.55 -11.13
N ARG A 90 -3.91 1.69 -12.12
CA ARG A 90 -2.84 1.25 -13.02
C ARG A 90 -2.84 2.03 -14.32
N HIS A 91 -1.71 2.00 -15.02
CA HIS A 91 -1.66 2.37 -16.43
C HIS A 91 -2.51 1.41 -17.28
N MET A 92 -3.32 1.94 -18.20
CA MET A 92 -4.23 1.13 -19.05
C MET A 92 -3.51 0.06 -19.89
N ASN A 93 -2.21 0.22 -20.14
CA ASN A 93 -1.41 -0.69 -20.97
C ASN A 93 -1.01 -2.00 -20.27
N TYR A 94 -1.30 -2.16 -18.98
CA TYR A 94 -0.84 -3.31 -18.19
C TYR A 94 -2.02 -4.07 -17.61
N ASP A 95 -1.94 -5.39 -17.51
CA ASP A 95 -3.04 -6.22 -17.00
C ASP A 95 -3.01 -6.34 -15.47
N TRP A 96 -4.19 -6.49 -14.84
CA TRP A 96 -4.26 -6.73 -13.39
C TRP A 96 -3.59 -8.03 -12.96
N THR A 97 -3.58 -9.05 -13.80
CA THR A 97 -2.91 -10.33 -13.53
C THR A 97 -1.40 -10.17 -13.28
N GLU A 98 -0.78 -9.11 -13.80
CA GLU A 98 0.64 -8.81 -13.60
C GLU A 98 0.91 -7.92 -12.37
N ILE A 99 -0.07 -7.09 -12.01
CA ILE A 99 0.07 -6.05 -10.98
C ILE A 99 -0.43 -6.55 -9.62
N GLU A 100 -1.56 -7.24 -9.62
CA GLU A 100 -2.29 -7.65 -8.42
C GLU A 100 -1.45 -8.51 -7.45
N PRO A 101 -0.66 -9.50 -7.91
CA PRO A 101 0.25 -10.23 -7.02
C PRO A 101 1.25 -9.32 -6.29
N LYS A 102 1.75 -8.27 -6.94
CA LYS A 102 2.70 -7.30 -6.36
C LYS A 102 2.04 -6.44 -5.29
N ILE A 103 0.77 -6.08 -5.49
CA ILE A 103 -0.02 -5.31 -4.51
C ILE A 103 -0.28 -6.16 -3.26
N PHE A 104 -0.67 -7.44 -3.43
CA PHE A 104 -0.84 -8.35 -2.30
C PHE A 104 0.45 -8.52 -1.49
N GLU A 105 1.58 -8.71 -2.17
CA GLU A 105 2.89 -8.82 -1.50
C GLU A 105 3.23 -7.54 -0.71
N ALA A 106 2.97 -6.36 -1.29
CA ALA A 106 3.21 -5.08 -0.63
C ALA A 106 2.35 -4.90 0.64
N ILE A 107 1.06 -5.25 0.56
CA ILE A 107 0.14 -5.24 1.71
C ILE A 107 0.63 -6.20 2.81
N GLU A 108 1.00 -7.42 2.44
CA GLU A 108 1.48 -8.43 3.38
C GLU A 108 2.77 -7.96 4.09
N LYS A 109 3.72 -7.40 3.35
CA LYS A 109 4.96 -6.85 3.91
C LYS A 109 4.71 -5.68 4.86
N ALA A 110 3.85 -4.75 4.46
CA ALA A 110 3.52 -3.58 5.26
C ALA A 110 2.89 -3.97 6.61
N LEU A 111 1.95 -4.92 6.61
CA LEU A 111 1.30 -5.40 7.82
C LEU A 111 2.23 -6.22 8.74
N LYS A 112 3.27 -6.85 8.18
CA LYS A 112 4.32 -7.51 8.99
C LYS A 112 5.22 -6.53 9.75
N VAL A 113 5.24 -5.25 9.40
CA VAL A 113 5.99 -4.22 10.15
C VAL A 113 5.40 -4.02 11.55
N GLU A 114 4.08 -4.15 11.70
CA GLU A 114 3.37 -3.99 12.97
C GLU A 114 3.67 -5.14 13.95
N THR A 115 3.70 -6.38 13.47
CA THR A 115 3.96 -7.58 14.29
C THR A 115 5.38 -7.65 14.86
N ARG A 116 6.38 -7.08 14.18
CA ARG A 116 7.77 -7.03 14.71
C ARG A 116 7.93 -6.08 15.89
N PHE A 117 7.03 -5.12 16.09
CA PHE A 117 7.10 -4.18 17.22
C PHE A 117 6.36 -4.69 18.46
N LEU A 118 5.22 -5.35 18.28
CA LEU A 118 4.53 -6.05 19.38
C LEU A 118 5.42 -7.11 20.04
N GLY A 119 6.32 -7.74 19.26
CA GLY A 119 7.31 -8.68 19.79
C GLY A 119 8.53 -8.05 20.49
N LYS A 120 8.79 -6.75 20.31
CA LYS A 120 9.94 -6.05 20.91
C LYS A 120 9.59 -5.27 22.19
N GLN A 121 8.31 -5.00 22.45
CA GLN A 121 7.88 -4.37 23.71
C GLN A 121 7.70 -5.37 24.87
N LEU A 122 7.91 -6.66 24.64
CA LEU A 122 7.72 -7.74 25.64
C LEU A 122 9.02 -8.42 26.10
N THR A 123 10.19 -7.79 25.91
CA THR A 123 11.49 -8.25 26.45
C THR A 123 12.17 -7.18 27.27
#